data_AF-A0A183J0X6-F1
#
_entry.id   AF-A0A183J0X6-F1
#
_cell.length_a   1.000
_cell.length_b   1.000
_cell.length_c   1.000
_cell.angle_alpha   90.00
_cell.angle_beta   90.00
_cell.angle_gamma   90.00
#
_symmetry.space_group_name_H-M   'P 1'
#
loop_
_entity.id
_entity.type
_entity.pdbx_description
1 polymer ?
#
loop_
_entity_poly.entity_id
_entity_poly.type
_entity_poly.pdbx_seq_one_letter_code
_entity_poly.pdbx_strand_id
1 'polypeptide(L)'
;MVGDRLPNLQRYIDTHPGEKIACNGSALTIIFCENATSLDTCDPYFMNAWRMGEIRENQAITGLTSNAIKDNLFSKYLKAGGILSRNSTADEPEPNADQMYVTADMTTSFIILIGVFFPSVTGK
;
A
#
# COMPACT_ATOMS: atom_id res chain seq x y z
N MET A 1 -1.47 7.26 4.34
CA MET A 1 -0.23 6.72 3.77
C MET A 1 0.87 6.85 4.79
N VAL A 2 1.74 5.86 4.87
CA VAL A 2 2.95 5.87 5.69
C VAL A 2 4.10 6.07 4.72
N GLY A 3 4.66 7.29 4.65
CA GLY A 3 5.62 7.65 3.59
C GLY A 3 4.99 7.46 2.20
N ASP A 4 5.52 6.52 1.43
CA ASP A 4 5.01 6.13 0.11
C ASP A 4 4.22 4.81 0.09
N ARG A 5 4.11 4.11 1.23
CA ARG A 5 3.41 2.83 1.36
C ARG A 5 1.97 3.00 1.89
N LEU A 6 1.09 2.10 1.48
CA LEU A 6 -0.30 2.04 1.93
C LEU A 6 -0.42 1.07 3.11
N PRO A 7 -0.87 1.52 4.30
CA PRO A 7 -1.15 0.61 5.42
C PRO A 7 -2.32 -0.31 5.09
N ASN A 8 -2.26 -1.57 5.51
CA ASN A 8 -3.40 -2.48 5.43
C ASN A 8 -4.35 -2.23 6.61
N LEU A 9 -5.54 -1.72 6.31
CA LEU A 9 -6.58 -1.43 7.31
C LEU A 9 -7.67 -2.51 7.36
N GLN A 10 -7.59 -3.55 6.53
CA GLN A 10 -8.70 -4.49 6.34
C GLN A 10 -9.13 -5.15 7.65
N ARG A 11 -8.17 -5.72 8.40
CA ARG A 11 -8.43 -6.37 9.69
C ARG A 11 -9.04 -5.41 10.73
N TYR A 12 -8.65 -4.14 10.70
CA TYR A 12 -9.22 -3.13 11.59
C TYR A 12 -10.68 -2.82 11.22
N ILE A 13 -10.96 -2.65 9.92
CA ILE A 13 -12.32 -2.38 9.43
C ILE A 13 -13.26 -3.57 9.72
N ASP A 14 -12.77 -4.79 9.58
CA ASP A 14 -13.54 -6.01 9.84
C ASP A 14 -13.92 -6.14 11.33
N THR A 15 -13.06 -5.66 12.24
CA THR A 15 -13.29 -5.70 13.69
C THR A 15 -14.06 -4.49 14.22
N HIS A 16 -14.01 -3.35 13.52
CA HIS A 16 -14.64 -2.08 13.92
C HIS A 16 -15.48 -1.50 12.77
N PRO A 17 -16.64 -2.10 12.46
CA PRO A 17 -17.46 -1.69 11.33
C PRO A 17 -18.01 -0.26 11.52
N GLY A 18 -17.71 0.62 10.57
CA GLY A 18 -18.20 2.02 10.57
C GLY A 18 -17.33 3.00 11.35
N GLU A 19 -16.30 2.53 12.05
CA GLU A 19 -15.32 3.38 12.72
C GLU A 19 -14.16 3.75 11.77
N LYS A 20 -13.70 5.00 11.83
CA LYS A 20 -12.56 5.47 11.04
C LYS A 20 -11.36 5.66 11.94
N ILE A 21 -10.24 5.05 11.55
CA ILE A 21 -8.95 5.28 12.19
C ILE A 21 -8.40 6.65 11.80
N ALA A 22 -7.88 7.40 12.78
CA ALA A 22 -7.21 8.66 12.51
C ALA A 22 -5.87 8.44 11.80
N CYS A 23 -5.56 9.28 10.81
CA CYS A 23 -4.27 9.25 10.10
C CYS A 23 -3.15 9.87 10.95
N ASN A 24 -2.81 9.26 12.07
CA ASN A 24 -1.74 9.67 12.97
C ASN A 24 -0.88 8.45 13.37
N GLY A 25 0.40 8.66 13.65
CA GLY A 25 1.32 7.60 14.09
C GLY A 25 0.81 6.88 15.34
N SER A 26 0.35 7.61 16.37
CA SER A 26 -0.20 6.99 17.58
C SER A 26 -1.38 6.05 17.31
N ALA A 27 -2.26 6.41 16.37
CA ALA A 27 -3.42 5.59 16.02
C ALA A 27 -3.03 4.36 15.21
N LEU A 28 -2.09 4.50 14.28
CA LEU A 28 -1.61 3.41 13.42
C LEU A 28 -0.78 2.36 14.17
N THR A 29 -0.32 2.65 15.40
CA THR A 29 0.42 1.67 16.22
C THR A 29 -0.34 0.35 16.41
N ILE A 30 -1.68 0.38 16.46
CA ILE A 30 -2.49 -0.85 16.61
C ILE A 30 -2.30 -1.85 15.47
N ILE A 31 -1.88 -1.38 14.28
CA ILE A 31 -1.60 -2.23 13.12
C ILE A 31 -0.12 -2.62 13.08
N PHE A 32 0.78 -1.66 13.27
CA PHE A 32 2.22 -1.86 13.08
C PHE A 32 2.95 -2.40 14.32
N CYS A 33 2.29 -2.45 15.47
CA CYS A 33 2.86 -2.82 16.76
C CYS A 33 2.06 -3.90 17.51
N GLU A 34 1.15 -4.63 16.84
CA GLU A 34 0.22 -5.57 17.51
C GLU A 34 0.93 -6.66 18.35
N ASN A 35 2.14 -7.06 17.95
CA ASN A 35 2.98 -8.05 18.65
C ASN A 35 4.24 -7.44 19.31
N ALA A 36 4.33 -6.11 19.36
CA ALA A 36 5.51 -5.40 19.84
C ALA A 36 5.46 -5.22 21.37
N THR A 37 6.49 -5.67 22.09
CA THR A 37 6.62 -5.46 23.55
C THR A 37 7.15 -4.08 23.89
N SER A 38 7.76 -3.40 22.92
CA SER A 38 8.22 -2.01 22.99
C SER A 38 8.04 -1.32 21.64
N LEU A 39 7.98 0.02 21.64
CA LEU A 39 7.81 0.82 20.41
C LEU A 39 8.95 0.59 19.39
N ASP A 40 10.11 0.11 19.85
CA ASP A 40 11.28 -0.22 19.01
C ASP A 40 11.14 -1.57 18.29
N THR A 41 10.15 -2.38 18.64
CA THR A 41 9.84 -3.66 17.94
C THR A 41 8.78 -3.52 16.84
N CYS A 42 8.26 -2.32 16.62
CA CYS A 42 7.38 -2.03 15.50
C CYS A 42 8.15 -1.98 14.17
N ASP A 43 7.41 -1.99 13.06
CA ASP A 43 8.01 -1.89 11.72
C ASP A 43 8.96 -0.67 11.60
N PRO A 44 10.23 -0.87 11.20
CA PRO A 44 11.23 0.19 11.17
C PRO A 44 10.90 1.28 10.15
N TYR A 45 10.25 0.92 9.04
CA TYR A 45 9.83 1.90 8.03
C TYR A 45 8.74 2.82 8.60
N PHE A 46 7.73 2.25 9.26
CA PHE A 46 6.68 3.01 9.96
C PHE A 46 7.26 3.94 11.03
N MET A 47 8.17 3.46 11.87
CA MET A 47 8.79 4.28 12.92
C MET A 47 9.60 5.45 12.34
N ASN A 48 10.33 5.20 11.26
CA ASN A 48 11.03 6.26 10.54
C ASN A 48 10.06 7.29 9.94
N ALA A 49 9.02 6.83 9.25
CA ALA A 49 7.99 7.71 8.67
C ALA A 49 7.25 8.53 9.74
N TRP A 50 6.96 7.94 10.91
CA TRP A 50 6.34 8.64 12.02
C TRP A 50 7.26 9.73 12.58
N ARG A 51 8.54 9.40 12.84
CA ARG A 51 9.53 10.37 13.35
C ARG A 51 9.77 11.52 12.38
N MET A 52 9.71 11.28 11.08
CA MET A 52 9.89 12.30 10.03
C MET A 52 8.60 13.08 9.71
N GLY A 53 7.45 12.72 10.27
CA GLY A 53 6.18 13.38 9.96
C GLY A 53 5.66 13.12 8.54
N GLU A 54 5.99 11.95 7.98
CA GLU A 54 5.61 11.52 6.63
C GLU A 54 4.33 10.66 6.60
N ILE A 55 3.58 10.65 7.70
CA ILE A 55 2.25 10.04 7.75
C ILE A 55 1.23 11.08 7.30
N ARG A 56 0.55 10.83 6.18
CA ARG A 56 -0.40 11.78 5.59
C ARG A 56 -1.63 11.09 5.02
N GLU A 57 -2.75 11.79 5.09
CA GLU A 57 -3.95 11.43 4.34
C GLU A 57 -3.85 12.03 2.93
N ASN A 58 -3.98 11.17 1.92
CA ASN A 58 -3.88 11.57 0.52
C ASN A 58 -5.23 11.32 -0.16
N GLN A 59 -5.66 12.26 -0.98
CA GLN A 59 -6.88 12.11 -1.78
C GLN A 59 -6.66 11.05 -2.86
N ALA A 60 -7.50 10.00 -2.86
CA ALA A 60 -7.38 8.89 -3.81
C ALA A 60 -7.72 9.30 -5.26
N ILE A 61 -8.69 10.20 -5.44
CA ILE A 61 -9.15 10.66 -6.76
C ILE A 61 -8.94 12.16 -6.84
N THR A 62 -7.83 12.61 -7.45
CA THR A 62 -7.47 14.03 -7.56
C THR A 62 -8.13 14.78 -8.72
N GLY A 63 -8.77 14.07 -9.65
CA GLY A 63 -9.46 14.64 -10.82
C GLY A 63 -8.56 14.88 -12.04
N LEU A 64 -9.20 15.16 -13.19
CA LEU A 64 -8.54 15.23 -14.50
C LEU A 64 -7.58 16.42 -14.66
N THR A 65 -7.81 17.52 -13.93
CA THR A 65 -6.95 18.72 -13.96
C THR A 65 -5.68 18.56 -13.13
N SER A 66 -5.52 17.45 -12.41
CA SER A 66 -4.34 17.17 -11.60
C SER A 66 -3.16 16.65 -12.45
N ASN A 67 -1.95 16.73 -11.89
CA ASN A 67 -0.74 16.18 -12.52
C ASN A 67 -0.62 14.64 -12.41
N ALA A 68 -1.68 13.93 -12.01
CA ALA A 68 -1.64 12.49 -11.74
C ALA A 68 -1.24 11.64 -12.96
N ILE A 69 -1.47 12.12 -14.19
CA ILE A 69 -1.02 11.40 -15.41
C ILE A 69 0.51 11.29 -15.46
N LYS A 70 1.24 12.33 -15.05
CA LYS A 70 2.70 12.32 -15.04
C LYS A 70 3.25 11.33 -14.02
N ASP A 71 2.62 11.26 -12.85
CA ASP A 71 3.02 10.36 -11.76
C ASP A 71 2.74 8.88 -12.07
N ASN A 72 1.80 8.60 -12.99
CA ASN A 72 1.36 7.24 -13.33
C ASN A 72 1.76 6.81 -14.76
N LEU A 73 2.66 7.54 -15.41
CA LEU A 73 3.05 7.25 -16.80
C LEU A 73 3.89 5.97 -16.93
N PHE A 74 4.70 5.66 -15.93
CA PHE A 74 5.64 4.53 -15.97
C PHE A 74 5.06 3.28 -15.31
N SER A 75 5.40 2.13 -15.88
CA SER A 75 4.94 0.83 -15.39
C SER A 75 5.49 0.51 -13.99
N LYS A 76 4.65 -0.12 -13.17
CA LYS A 76 5.00 -0.64 -11.83
C LYS A 76 4.65 -2.12 -11.77
N TYR A 77 5.58 -2.97 -12.22
CA TYR A 77 5.41 -4.41 -12.15
C TYR A 77 5.90 -4.92 -10.79
N LEU A 78 5.08 -5.71 -10.12
CA LEU A 78 5.38 -6.28 -8.81
C LEU A 78 5.29 -7.81 -8.85
N LYS A 79 6.11 -8.46 -8.03
CA LYS A 79 5.96 -9.90 -7.71
C LYS A 79 4.82 -10.07 -6.71
N ALA A 80 4.22 -11.26 -6.69
CA ALA A 80 3.25 -11.65 -5.67
C ALA A 80 3.85 -11.42 -4.26
N GLY A 81 3.08 -10.79 -3.38
CA GLY A 81 3.50 -10.40 -2.03
C GLY A 81 4.36 -9.12 -1.96
N GLY A 82 4.70 -8.48 -3.09
CA GLY A 82 5.42 -7.20 -3.07
C GLY A 82 4.57 -6.06 -2.52
N ILE A 83 5.15 -5.17 -1.72
CA ILE A 83 4.44 -4.03 -1.10
C ILE A 83 4.11 -2.98 -2.17
N LEU A 84 2.89 -2.45 -2.15
CA LEU A 84 2.49 -1.33 -3.01
C LEU A 84 3.03 -0.02 -2.46
N SER A 85 3.90 0.63 -3.25
CA SER A 85 4.46 1.94 -2.97
C SER A 85 4.16 2.95 -4.09
N ARG A 86 4.16 4.25 -3.74
CA ARG A 86 3.98 5.33 -4.71
C ARG A 86 5.17 5.45 -5.65
N ASN A 87 6.37 5.13 -5.18
CA ASN A 87 7.58 5.17 -5.98
C ASN A 87 7.79 3.85 -6.73
N SER A 88 8.61 3.87 -7.78
CA SER A 88 8.83 2.69 -8.64
C SER A 88 9.87 1.69 -8.07
N THR A 89 10.25 1.83 -6.80
CA THR A 89 11.16 0.88 -6.16
C THR A 89 10.37 -0.39 -5.87
N ALA A 90 10.62 -1.42 -6.69
CA ALA A 90 10.13 -2.75 -6.43
C ALA A 90 10.86 -3.28 -5.18
N ASP A 91 10.19 -3.18 -4.04
CA ASP A 91 10.68 -3.80 -2.81
C ASP A 91 10.49 -5.32 -2.95
N GLU A 92 11.49 -6.07 -2.46
CA GLU A 92 11.34 -7.52 -2.38
C GLU A 92 10.19 -7.88 -1.43
N PRO A 93 9.49 -9.01 -1.67
CA PRO A 93 8.45 -9.47 -0.76
C PRO A 93 9.04 -9.65 0.65
N GLU A 94 8.53 -8.90 1.61
CA GLU A 94 8.89 -9.04 3.02
C GLU A 94 7.93 -10.02 3.72
N PRO A 95 8.43 -10.87 4.62
CA PRO A 95 7.58 -11.78 5.37
C PRO A 95 6.58 -11.00 6.24
N ASN A 96 5.31 -11.41 6.22
CA ASN A 96 4.18 -10.78 6.94
C ASN A 96 3.87 -9.33 6.52
N ALA A 97 4.40 -8.86 5.38
CA ALA A 97 4.11 -7.52 4.88
C ALA A 97 2.63 -7.30 4.61
N ASP A 98 1.89 -8.35 4.25
CA ASP A 98 0.45 -8.34 4.01
C ASP A 98 -0.38 -8.00 5.26
N GLN A 99 0.15 -8.23 6.46
CA GLN A 99 -0.52 -7.87 7.71
C GLN A 99 -0.48 -6.36 7.99
N MET A 100 0.53 -5.67 7.48
CA MET A 100 0.84 -4.27 7.83
C MET A 100 0.64 -3.31 6.66
N TYR A 101 0.93 -3.76 5.44
CA TYR A 101 0.89 -2.99 4.21
C TYR A 101 0.04 -3.69 3.15
N VAL A 102 -0.47 -2.90 2.19
CA VAL A 102 -1.16 -3.46 1.02
C VAL A 102 -0.11 -4.06 0.09
N THR A 103 -0.29 -5.34 -0.26
CA THR A 103 0.62 -6.11 -1.11
C THR A 103 -0.03 -6.53 -2.42
N ALA A 104 0.79 -6.89 -3.40
CA ALA A 104 0.33 -7.38 -4.69
C ALA A 104 -0.15 -8.83 -4.56
N ASP A 105 -1.41 -9.07 -4.94
CA ASP A 105 -2.03 -10.40 -4.90
C ASP A 105 -1.33 -11.40 -5.84
N MET A 106 -0.92 -10.95 -7.02
CA MET A 106 -0.22 -11.78 -8.01
C MET A 106 0.95 -11.06 -8.67
N THR A 107 1.87 -11.85 -9.22
CA THR A 107 2.96 -11.32 -10.04
C THR A 107 2.43 -10.72 -11.33
N THR A 108 2.86 -9.51 -11.65
CA THR A 108 2.46 -8.78 -12.86
C THR A 108 3.62 -8.61 -13.82
N SER A 109 3.34 -8.72 -15.12
CA SER A 109 4.29 -8.43 -16.20
C SER A 109 3.53 -7.99 -17.44
N PHE A 110 4.24 -7.38 -18.39
CA PHE A 110 3.65 -6.96 -19.67
C PHE A 110 2.89 -8.09 -20.38
N ILE A 111 3.46 -9.30 -20.41
CA ILE A 111 2.86 -10.46 -21.08
C ILE A 111 1.61 -10.95 -20.35
N ILE A 112 1.63 -10.99 -19.01
CA ILE A 112 0.46 -11.38 -18.21
C ILE A 112 -0.71 -10.41 -18.48
N LEU A 113 -0.44 -9.11 -18.49
CA LEU A 113 -1.49 -8.09 -18.71
C LEU A 113 -2.09 -8.15 -20.13
N ILE A 114 -1.28 -8.46 -21.15
CA ILE A 114 -1.80 -8.73 -22.50
C ILE A 114 -2.77 -9.92 -22.45
N GLY A 115 -2.36 -11.02 -21.83
CA GLY A 115 -3.18 -12.22 -21.72
C GLY A 115 -4.52 -11.98 -21.02
N VAL A 116 -4.52 -11.19 -19.96
CA VAL A 116 -5.75 -10.81 -19.22
C VAL A 116 -6.64 -9.88 -20.03
N PHE A 117 -6.08 -8.93 -20.78
CA PHE A 117 -6.88 -7.97 -21.54
C PHE A 117 -7.44 -8.53 -22.85
N PHE A 118 -6.75 -9.52 -23.44
CA PHE A 118 -7.06 -10.06 -24.76
C PHE A 118 -8.53 -10.49 -24.97
N PRO A 119 -9.21 -11.18 -24.02
CA PRO A 119 -10.62 -11.55 -24.19
C PRO A 119 -11.55 -10.36 -24.47
N SER A 120 -11.21 -9.15 -24.00
CA SER A 120 -12.02 -7.94 -24.15
C SER A 120 -12.25 -7.50 -25.61
N VAL A 121 -11.38 -7.93 -26.53
CA VAL A 121 -11.48 -7.61 -27.96
C VAL A 121 -11.96 -8.78 -28.82
N THR A 122 -12.31 -9.92 -28.20
CA THR A 122 -12.66 -11.15 -28.95
C THR A 122 -14.12 -11.24 -29.40
N GLY A 123 -15.01 -10.39 -28.90
CA GLY A 123 -16.37 -10.20 -29.43
C GLY A 123 -17.27 -11.45 -29.39
N LYS A 124 -17.01 -12.39 -28.48
CA LYS A 124 -17.90 -13.52 -28.20
C LYS A 124 -18.73 -13.28 -26.95
#